data_AF-A0A510PLQ9-F1
#
_entry.id   AF-A0A510PLQ9-F1
#
_cell.length_a   1.000
_cell.length_b   1.000
_cell.length_c   1.000
_cell.angle_alpha   90.00
_cell.angle_beta   90.00
_cell.angle_gamma   90.00
#
_symmetry.space_group_name_H-M   'P 1'
#
loop_
_entity.id
_entity.type
_entity.pdbx_description
1 polymer ?
#
loop_
_entity_poly.entity_id
_entity_poly.type
_entity_poly.pdbx_seq_one_letter_code
_entity_poly.pdbx_strand_id
1 'polypeptide(L)'
;MKAIILNGLGFVSGSLYLFPQFFEDKATEHLLGDGIEPKHLNDDKISRVMDKLYQLDVSAIFLLISLAAVKKFGVATENSHLDSTSLSVEGEYKKEYPTVEILKSGAVGEEIETRQQPI
;
A
#
# COMPACT_ATOMS: atom_id res chain seq x y z
N MET A 1 -1.03 -11.52 -14.92
CA MET A 1 -0.51 -11.45 -13.53
C MET A 1 0.35 -12.65 -13.15
N LYS A 2 -0.07 -13.90 -13.42
CA LYS A 2 0.72 -15.12 -13.10
C LYS A 2 2.17 -15.08 -13.61
N ALA A 3 2.39 -14.64 -14.85
CA ALA A 3 3.72 -14.52 -15.44
C ALA A 3 4.63 -13.51 -14.69
N ILE A 4 4.06 -12.38 -14.24
CA ILE A 4 4.81 -11.35 -13.50
C ILE A 4 5.25 -11.89 -12.14
N ILE A 5 4.39 -12.65 -11.47
CA ILE A 5 4.72 -13.29 -10.19
C ILE A 5 5.82 -14.34 -10.38
N LEU A 6 5.74 -15.17 -11.43
CA LEU A 6 6.76 -16.17 -11.73
C LEU A 6 8.12 -15.52 -12.05
N ASN A 7 8.11 -14.43 -12.81
CA ASN A 7 9.30 -13.63 -13.06
C ASN A 7 9.87 -13.03 -11.77
N GLY A 8 9.04 -12.45 -10.90
CA GLY A 8 9.46 -11.95 -9.60
C GLY A 8 10.02 -13.01 -8.63
N LEU A 9 9.65 -14.28 -8.80
CA LEU A 9 10.16 -15.40 -7.99
C LEU A 9 11.50 -15.97 -8.49
N GLY A 10 11.77 -15.90 -9.80
CA GLY A 10 12.93 -16.55 -10.43
C GLY A 10 13.90 -15.64 -11.15
N PHE A 11 13.57 -14.35 -11.32
CA PHE A 11 14.29 -13.42 -12.19
C PHE A 11 14.33 -12.00 -11.58
N VAL A 12 14.73 -11.92 -10.30
CA VAL A 12 14.75 -10.67 -9.50
C VAL A 12 15.70 -9.60 -10.07
N SER A 13 16.64 -9.96 -10.96
CA SER A 13 17.73 -9.07 -11.40
C SER A 13 17.83 -8.84 -12.92
N GLY A 14 16.88 -9.33 -13.71
CA GLY A 14 16.89 -9.12 -15.16
C GLY A 14 15.99 -7.97 -15.59
N SER A 15 16.40 -7.21 -16.61
CA SER A 15 15.58 -6.14 -17.17
C SER A 15 14.30 -6.67 -17.83
N LEU A 16 13.23 -5.87 -17.83
CA LEU A 16 11.91 -6.26 -18.36
C LEU A 16 11.93 -6.69 -19.84
N TYR A 17 12.89 -6.19 -20.65
CA TYR A 17 13.03 -6.63 -22.04
C TYR A 17 13.50 -8.08 -22.20
N LEU A 18 14.11 -8.68 -21.18
CA LEU A 18 14.50 -10.10 -21.14
C LEU A 18 13.34 -11.03 -20.75
N PHE A 19 12.17 -10.46 -20.46
CA PHE A 19 11.01 -11.24 -20.02
C PHE A 19 10.58 -12.31 -21.03
N PRO A 20 10.47 -12.05 -22.35
CA PRO A 20 10.15 -13.11 -23.31
C PRO A 20 11.18 -14.25 -23.27
N GLN A 21 12.47 -13.90 -23.19
CA GLN A 21 13.59 -14.85 -23.17
C GLN A 21 13.60 -15.70 -21.89
N PHE A 22 13.17 -15.16 -20.75
CA PHE A 22 13.00 -15.94 -19.52
C PHE A 22 11.96 -17.07 -19.68
N PHE A 23 10.95 -16.87 -20.52
CA PHE A 23 9.90 -17.84 -20.75
C PHE A 23 10.19 -18.84 -21.89
N GLU A 24 11.24 -18.62 -22.71
CA GLU A 24 11.64 -19.55 -23.77
C GLU A 24 12.04 -20.92 -23.20
N ASP A 25 12.78 -20.94 -22.09
CA ASP A 25 13.23 -22.16 -21.41
C ASP A 25 12.23 -22.66 -20.34
N LYS A 26 10.97 -22.21 -20.39
CA LYS A 26 9.93 -22.55 -19.41
C LYS A 26 8.70 -23.11 -20.13
N ALA A 27 8.06 -24.09 -19.50
CA ALA A 27 6.78 -24.63 -19.99
C ALA A 27 5.64 -23.63 -19.74
N THR A 28 5.54 -22.57 -20.56
CA THR A 28 4.55 -21.50 -20.42
C THR A 28 3.12 -22.01 -20.47
N GLU A 29 2.83 -22.99 -21.32
CA GLU A 29 1.49 -23.58 -21.44
C GLU A 29 1.04 -24.22 -20.12
N HIS A 30 1.90 -25.01 -19.49
CA HIS A 30 1.59 -25.66 -18.22
C HIS A 30 1.53 -24.68 -17.04
N LEU A 31 2.34 -23.61 -17.07
CA LEU A 31 2.47 -22.67 -15.95
C LEU A 31 1.43 -21.54 -15.98
N LEU A 32 1.05 -21.08 -17.17
CA LEU A 32 0.20 -19.91 -17.36
C LEU A 32 -1.19 -20.29 -17.87
N GLY A 33 -1.29 -21.38 -18.63
CA GLY A 33 -2.51 -21.89 -19.25
C GLY A 33 -2.28 -22.30 -20.72
N ASP A 34 -3.09 -23.23 -21.20
CA ASP A 34 -2.98 -23.79 -22.55
C ASP A 34 -3.00 -22.70 -23.63
N GLY A 35 -2.09 -22.81 -24.61
CA GLY A 35 -1.97 -21.87 -25.73
C GLY A 35 -1.22 -20.56 -25.42
N ILE A 36 -0.65 -20.42 -24.21
CA ILE A 36 0.21 -19.29 -23.88
C ILE A 36 1.65 -19.60 -24.30
N GLU A 37 2.04 -19.02 -25.43
CA GLU A 37 3.42 -19.05 -25.91
C GLU A 37 4.28 -17.93 -25.29
N PRO A 38 5.61 -18.12 -25.16
CA PRO A 38 6.52 -17.08 -24.67
C PRO A 38 6.45 -15.78 -25.48
N LYS A 39 6.21 -15.88 -26.79
CA LYS A 39 6.04 -14.72 -27.70
C LYS A 39 4.87 -13.80 -27.32
N HIS A 40 3.87 -14.32 -26.60
CA HIS A 40 2.72 -13.53 -26.14
C HIS A 40 3.04 -12.69 -24.90
N LEU A 41 4.14 -12.99 -24.20
CA LEU A 41 4.60 -12.32 -22.99
C LEU A 41 5.65 -11.26 -23.33
N ASN A 42 5.23 -10.24 -24.07
CA ASN A 42 6.08 -9.11 -24.41
C ASN A 42 6.01 -7.99 -23.36
N ASP A 43 7.01 -7.10 -23.39
CA ASP A 43 7.14 -5.99 -22.45
C ASP A 43 5.95 -5.01 -22.53
N ASP A 44 5.38 -4.78 -23.72
CA ASP A 44 4.21 -3.91 -23.89
C ASP A 44 3.00 -4.38 -23.07
N LYS A 45 2.71 -5.68 -23.11
CA LYS A 45 1.58 -6.25 -22.36
C LYS A 45 1.86 -6.23 -20.87
N ILE A 46 3.10 -6.42 -20.46
CA ILE A 46 3.51 -6.39 -19.05
C ILE A 46 3.43 -4.97 -18.50
N SER A 47 4.00 -4.00 -19.21
CA SER A 47 3.92 -2.58 -18.90
C SER A 47 2.47 -2.13 -18.74
N ARG A 48 1.58 -2.55 -19.66
CA ARG A 48 0.15 -2.25 -19.56
C ARG A 48 -0.54 -2.87 -18.34
N VAL A 49 -0.08 -4.02 -17.89
CA VAL A 49 -0.60 -4.67 -16.66
C VAL A 49 -0.04 -3.96 -15.42
N MET A 50 1.22 -3.53 -15.44
CA MET A 50 1.83 -2.76 -14.37
C MET A 50 1.18 -1.37 -14.21
N ASP A 51 0.87 -0.68 -15.32
CA ASP A 51 0.10 0.57 -15.31
C ASP A 51 -1.24 0.40 -14.60
N LYS A 52 -1.95 -0.70 -14.89
CA LYS A 52 -3.23 -1.00 -14.23
C LYS A 52 -3.04 -1.27 -12.75
N LEU A 53 -2.00 -2.03 -12.36
CA LEU A 53 -1.70 -2.27 -10.95
C LEU A 53 -1.35 -0.97 -10.21
N TYR A 54 -0.65 -0.05 -10.87
CA TYR A 54 -0.33 1.26 -10.32
C TYR A 54 -1.59 2.11 -10.10
N GLN A 55 -2.54 2.09 -11.03
CA GLN A 55 -3.84 2.77 -10.88
C GLN A 55 -4.67 2.21 -9.72
N LEU A 56 -4.44 0.96 -9.31
CA LEU A 56 -5.16 0.26 -8.25
C LEU A 56 -4.53 0.42 -6.85
N ASP A 57 -3.56 1.33 -6.70
CA ASP A 57 -2.72 1.52 -5.51
C ASP A 57 -1.96 0.25 -5.08
N VAL A 58 -0.69 0.22 -5.46
CA VAL A 58 0.23 -0.89 -5.16
C VAL A 58 0.35 -1.13 -3.66
N SER A 59 0.23 -0.08 -2.84
CA SER A 59 0.35 -0.16 -1.38
C SER A 59 -0.81 -0.97 -0.78
N ALA A 60 -2.03 -0.68 -1.20
CA ALA A 60 -3.22 -1.42 -0.79
C ALA A 60 -3.16 -2.89 -1.24
N ILE A 61 -2.71 -3.15 -2.48
CA ILE A 61 -2.53 -4.52 -3.00
C ILE A 61 -1.50 -5.29 -2.16
N PHE A 62 -0.37 -4.66 -1.86
CA PHE A 62 0.69 -5.26 -1.04
C PHE A 62 0.18 -5.60 0.37
N LEU A 63 -0.55 -4.69 1.00
CA LEU A 63 -1.16 -4.92 2.32
C LEU A 63 -2.13 -6.10 2.28
N LEU A 64 -2.98 -6.18 1.26
CA LEU A 64 -3.95 -7.26 1.09
C LEU A 64 -3.26 -8.63 0.96
N ILE A 65 -2.22 -8.72 0.13
CA ILE A 65 -1.43 -9.94 -0.07
C ILE A 65 -0.72 -10.33 1.23
N SER A 66 -0.14 -9.36 1.92
CA SER A 66 0.56 -9.57 3.20
C SER A 66 -0.39 -10.10 4.26
N LEU A 67 -1.60 -9.53 4.37
CA LEU A 67 -2.63 -10.00 5.28
C LEU A 67 -3.10 -11.42 4.94
N ALA A 68 -3.26 -11.73 3.66
CA ALA A 68 -3.58 -13.08 3.21
C ALA A 68 -2.46 -14.08 3.54
N ALA A 69 -1.20 -13.69 3.40
CA ALA A 69 -0.05 -14.50 3.78
C ALA A 69 0.00 -14.75 5.28
N VAL A 70 -0.16 -13.71 6.11
CA VAL A 70 -0.23 -13.82 7.58
C VAL A 70 -1.31 -14.83 8.01
N LYS A 71 -2.52 -14.74 7.41
CA LYS A 71 -3.60 -15.70 7.66
C LYS A 71 -3.23 -17.12 7.23
N LYS A 72 -2.60 -17.28 6.07
CA LYS A 72 -2.22 -18.59 5.52
C LYS A 72 -1.13 -19.28 6.33
N PHE A 73 -0.14 -18.52 6.82
CA PHE A 73 1.02 -19.04 7.54
C PHE A 73 0.85 -18.99 9.06
N GLY A 74 -0.29 -18.51 9.57
CA GLY A 74 -0.57 -18.46 11.00
C GLY A 74 0.39 -17.57 11.78
N VAL A 75 0.91 -16.51 11.15
CA VAL A 75 1.85 -15.60 11.80
C VAL A 75 1.12 -14.83 12.89
N ALA A 76 1.65 -14.87 14.10
CA ALA A 76 1.04 -14.22 15.25
C ALA A 76 1.12 -12.69 15.11
N THR A 77 -0.03 -12.02 15.09
CA THR A 77 -0.14 -10.54 14.96
C THR A 77 -0.30 -9.87 16.32
N GLU A 78 0.31 -10.45 17.36
CA GLU A 78 0.07 -10.09 18.77
C GLU A 78 0.62 -8.70 19.10
N ASN A 79 1.65 -8.27 18.35
CA ASN A 79 2.27 -6.97 18.45
C ASN A 79 2.14 -6.23 17.11
N SER A 80 1.25 -5.25 17.05
CA SER A 80 1.20 -4.27 15.96
C SER A 80 1.87 -2.99 16.44
N HIS A 81 3.12 -2.77 16.02
CA HIS A 81 3.81 -1.51 16.26
C HIS A 81 3.36 -0.52 15.18
N LEU A 82 2.53 0.45 15.58
CA LEU A 82 2.15 1.58 14.74
C LEU A 82 3.23 2.65 14.90
N ASP A 83 4.28 2.57 14.08
CA ASP A 83 5.33 3.60 14.01
C ASP A 83 4.70 4.88 13.44
N SER A 84 4.24 5.77 14.32
CA SER A 84 3.69 7.06 13.92
C SER A 84 4.79 8.12 13.92
N THR A 85 5.07 8.71 12.77
CA THR A 85 6.03 9.82 12.68
C THR A 85 5.40 11.10 13.20
N SER A 86 5.85 11.59 14.37
CA SER A 86 5.49 12.92 14.86
C SER A 86 6.32 13.99 14.16
N LEU A 87 5.67 14.92 13.47
CA LEU A 87 6.33 16.12 12.95
C LEU A 87 6.18 17.25 13.97
N SER A 88 7.27 17.63 14.62
CA SER A 88 7.29 18.85 15.44
C SER A 88 7.54 20.06 14.54
N VAL A 89 6.74 21.10 14.68
CA VAL A 89 6.86 22.35 13.92
C VAL A 89 7.13 23.47 14.92
N GLU A 90 8.24 24.18 14.72
CA GLU A 90 8.67 25.32 15.52
C GLU A 90 8.62 26.57 14.64
N GLY A 91 7.95 27.62 15.10
CA GLY A 91 7.81 28.88 14.37
C GLY A 91 6.79 29.85 14.97
N GLU A 92 6.88 31.12 14.61
CA GLU A 92 5.89 32.13 15.01
C GLU A 92 4.58 31.90 14.26
N TYR A 93 3.62 31.24 14.91
CA TYR A 93 2.27 31.08 14.38
C TYR A 93 1.55 32.44 14.40
N LYS A 94 1.35 33.04 13.23
CA LYS A 94 0.40 34.15 13.06
C LYS A 94 -1.01 33.59 13.27
N LYS A 95 -1.48 33.65 14.50
CA LYS A 95 -2.78 33.12 14.93
C LYS A 95 -3.90 34.08 14.55
N GLU A 96 -4.54 33.86 13.41
CA GLU A 96 -5.97 34.19 13.28
C GLU A 96 -6.75 32.94 13.67
N TYR A 97 -7.21 32.91 14.91
CA TYR A 97 -8.11 31.85 15.36
C TYR A 97 -9.53 32.16 14.87
N PRO A 98 -10.19 31.25 14.13
CA PRO A 98 -11.62 31.37 13.95
C PRO A 98 -12.29 31.21 15.31
N THR A 99 -13.14 32.17 15.68
CA THR A 99 -13.97 32.06 16.87
C THR A 99 -14.97 30.93 16.64
N VAL A 100 -14.82 29.84 17.41
CA VAL A 100 -15.79 28.74 17.41
C VAL A 100 -16.69 28.90 18.63
N GLU A 101 -17.97 29.20 18.38
CA GLU A 101 -19.00 29.23 19.41
C GLU A 101 -19.32 27.79 19.84
N ILE A 102 -18.92 27.42 21.04
CA ILE A 102 -19.30 26.13 21.65
C ILE A 102 -20.72 26.30 22.21
N LEU A 103 -21.72 25.80 21.47
CA LEU A 103 -23.09 25.69 21.98
C LEU A 103 -23.14 24.58 23.05
N LYS A 104 -23.16 24.97 24.33
CA LYS A 104 -23.48 24.07 25.43
C LYS A 104 -24.96 23.71 25.38
N SER A 105 -25.29 22.44 25.10
CA SER A 105 -26.61 21.90 25.40
C SER A 105 -26.67 21.50 26.88
N GLY A 106 -27.41 22.27 27.68
CA GLY A 106 -28.00 21.79 28.93
C GLY A 106 -27.53 22.47 30.24
N ALA A 107 -28.32 23.44 30.66
CA ALA A 107 -28.69 23.79 32.05
C ALA A 107 -27.64 24.27 33.08
N VAL A 108 -27.69 25.60 33.31
CA VAL A 108 -27.66 26.35 34.59
C VAL A 108 -26.42 26.25 35.49
N GLY A 109 -25.70 27.37 35.60
CA GLY A 109 -24.76 27.66 36.68
C GLY A 109 -23.46 28.27 36.16
N GLU A 110 -23.27 29.57 36.37
CA GLU A 110 -22.00 30.26 36.14
C GLU A 110 -20.92 29.70 37.06
N GLU A 111 -19.86 29.15 36.48
CA GLU A 111 -18.49 29.25 37.00
C GLU A 111 -17.52 28.92 35.86
N ILE A 112 -16.70 29.91 35.48
CA ILE A 112 -15.72 29.80 34.40
C ILE A 112 -14.41 29.32 35.04
N GLU A 113 -14.18 28.01 35.10
CA GLU A 113 -12.88 27.48 35.52
C GLU A 113 -11.94 27.37 34.31
N THR A 114 -11.07 28.37 34.17
CA THR A 114 -9.99 28.38 33.19
C THR A 114 -8.87 27.46 33.66
N ARG A 115 -8.79 26.23 33.14
CA ARG A 115 -7.59 25.39 33.26
C ARG A 115 -6.95 25.16 31.90
N GLN A 116 -5.77 25.75 31.72
CA GLN A 116 -4.85 25.35 30.66
C GLN A 116 -4.19 24.04 31.10
N GLN A 117 -4.35 22.98 30.30
CA GLN A 117 -3.48 21.82 30.39
C GLN A 117 -2.40 21.95 29.32
N PRO A 118 -1.11 21.87 29.70
CA PRO A 118 -0.02 21.80 28.74
C PRO A 118 -0.05 20.44 28.03
N ILE A 119 0.17 20.49 26.73
CA ILE A 119 0.58 19.33 25.90
C ILE A 119 2.05 19.03 26.17
#